data_AF-A0A1M5XJ21-F1
#
_entry.id   AF-A0A1M5XJ21-F1
#
_cell.length_a   1.000
_cell.length_b   1.000
_cell.length_c   1.000
_cell.angle_alpha   90.00
_cell.angle_beta   90.00
_cell.angle_gamma   90.00
#
_symmetry.space_group_name_H-M   'P 1'
#
loop_
_entity.id
_entity.type
_entity.pdbx_description
1 polymer ?
#
loop_
_entity_poly.entity_id
_entity_poly.type
_entity_poly.pdbx_seq_one_letter_code
_entity_poly.pdbx_strand_id
1 'polypeptide(L)'
;MPIETLVNENTTILSIASYCKDPECEDHYVYGIMISYGDQTIFEQQDISTNEIDVIRLISLIKGHDISLDQLPYIVEDYVTSLYIS
;
A
#
# COMPACT_ATOMS: atom_id res chain seq x y z
N MET A 1 -20.67 -0.80 -12.39
CA MET A 1 -19.73 -1.90 -12.16
C MET A 1 -19.92 -2.32 -10.71
N PRO A 2 -20.06 -3.62 -10.39
CA PRO A 2 -20.16 -4.03 -8.99
C PRO A 2 -18.86 -3.64 -8.28
N ILE A 3 -18.99 -3.10 -7.07
CA ILE A 3 -17.87 -2.73 -6.21
C ILE A 3 -17.19 -4.06 -5.84
N GLU A 4 -16.15 -4.42 -6.55
CA GLU A 4 -15.35 -5.61 -6.22
C GLU A 4 -14.54 -5.26 -4.98
N THR A 5 -14.99 -5.77 -3.84
CA THR A 5 -14.25 -5.79 -2.59
C THR A 5 -12.82 -6.28 -2.83
N LEU A 6 -11.84 -5.52 -2.32
CA LEU A 6 -10.42 -5.82 -2.47
C LEU A 6 -10.02 -7.19 -1.93
N VAL A 7 -10.71 -7.67 -0.89
CA VAL A 7 -10.39 -8.94 -0.24
C VAL A 7 -11.29 -10.04 -0.80
N ASN A 8 -10.85 -10.64 -1.91
CA ASN A 8 -11.38 -11.91 -2.43
C ASN A 8 -10.27 -12.98 -2.43
N GLU A 9 -10.64 -14.25 -2.61
CA GLU A 9 -9.69 -15.39 -2.55
C GLU A 9 -8.55 -15.32 -3.59
N ASN A 10 -8.69 -14.47 -4.62
CA ASN A 10 -7.70 -14.30 -5.70
C ASN A 10 -6.87 -13.00 -5.57
N THR A 11 -7.12 -12.18 -4.55
CA THR A 11 -6.34 -10.96 -4.31
C THR A 11 -5.17 -11.23 -3.38
N THR A 12 -3.97 -10.90 -3.83
CA THR A 12 -2.75 -10.90 -3.00
C THR A 12 -2.36 -9.46 -2.67
N ILE A 13 -2.17 -9.16 -1.39
CA ILE A 13 -1.68 -7.85 -0.90
C ILE A 13 -0.36 -8.07 -0.17
N LEU A 14 0.71 -7.43 -0.65
CA LEU A 14 2.08 -7.58 -0.18
C LEU A 14 2.73 -6.22 0.13
N SER A 15 3.68 -6.26 1.08
CA SER A 15 4.69 -5.22 1.21
C SER A 15 5.73 -5.42 0.12
N ILE A 16 6.15 -4.34 -0.53
CA ILE A 16 7.23 -4.32 -1.51
C ILE A 16 8.29 -3.32 -1.07
N ALA A 17 9.55 -3.63 -1.35
CA ALA A 17 10.69 -2.74 -1.09
C ALA A 17 11.16 -2.12 -2.41
N SER A 18 11.46 -0.83 -2.39
CA SER A 18 12.04 -0.08 -3.51
C SER A 18 13.11 0.88 -2.98
N TYR A 19 13.98 1.35 -3.88
CA TYR A 19 14.83 2.50 -3.57
C TYR A 19 13.97 3.76 -3.59
N CYS A 20 14.29 4.70 -2.69
CA CYS A 20 13.67 6.01 -2.66
C CYS A 20 13.87 6.70 -4.01
N LYS A 21 12.80 7.25 -4.60
CA LYS A 21 12.87 7.94 -5.90
C LYS A 21 13.22 9.42 -5.80
N ASP A 22 13.22 9.98 -4.59
CA ASP A 22 13.64 11.36 -4.39
C ASP A 22 15.18 11.43 -4.38
N PRO A 23 15.79 12.34 -5.16
CA PRO A 23 17.24 12.55 -5.22
C PRO A 23 17.91 12.72 -3.85
N GLU A 24 17.19 13.22 -2.84
CA GLU A 24 17.72 13.44 -1.49
C GLU A 24 17.84 12.16 -0.67
N CYS A 25 17.25 11.03 -1.12
CA CYS A 25 17.22 9.77 -0.40
C CYS A 25 17.51 8.52 -1.25
N GLU A 26 18.04 8.65 -2.48
CA GLU A 26 18.21 7.53 -3.46
C GLU A 26 18.86 6.25 -2.89
N ASP A 27 19.75 6.36 -1.89
CA ASP A 27 20.42 5.21 -1.25
C ASP A 27 19.59 4.53 -0.14
N HIS A 28 18.40 5.03 0.17
CA HIS A 28 17.54 4.50 1.22
C HIS A 28 16.48 3.56 0.65
N TYR A 29 16.27 2.45 1.35
CA TYR A 29 15.14 1.59 1.10
C TYR A 29 13.87 2.20 1.68
N VAL A 30 12.83 2.18 0.88
CA VAL A 30 11.47 2.53 1.27
C VAL A 30 10.55 1.38 0.93
N TYR A 31 9.43 1.34 1.62
CA TYR A 31 8.45 0.27 1.53
C TYR A 31 7.14 0.83 0.99
N GLY A 32 6.46 -0.01 0.23
CA GLY A 32 5.19 0.29 -0.41
C GLY A 32 4.27 -0.93 -0.42
N ILE A 33 3.10 -0.76 -1.01
CA ILE A 33 2.09 -1.80 -1.12
C ILE A 33 1.91 -2.20 -2.58
N MET A 34 1.77 -3.51 -2.81
CA MET A 34 1.36 -4.06 -4.10
C MET A 34 0.13 -4.93 -3.90
N ILE A 35 -0.83 -4.79 -4.80
CA ILE A 35 -2.04 -5.59 -4.85
C ILE A 35 -2.15 -6.21 -6.24
N SER A 36 -2.32 -7.54 -6.25
CA SER A 36 -2.43 -8.33 -7.46
C SER A 36 -3.72 -9.15 -7.43
N TYR A 37 -4.36 -9.28 -8.58
CA TYR A 37 -5.47 -10.21 -8.81
C TYR A 37 -5.00 -11.30 -9.79
N GLY A 38 -4.78 -12.51 -9.28
CA GLY A 38 -4.01 -13.52 -10.01
C GLY A 38 -2.59 -13.01 -10.32
N ASP A 39 -2.18 -13.13 -11.58
CA ASP A 39 -0.85 -12.69 -12.06
C ASP A 39 -0.78 -11.20 -12.44
N GLN A 40 -1.89 -10.46 -12.33
CA GLN A 40 -1.96 -9.06 -12.74
C GLN A 40 -1.85 -8.14 -11.51
N THR A 41 -0.85 -7.26 -11.51
CA THR A 41 -0.81 -6.11 -10.58
C THR A 41 -1.90 -5.12 -10.94
N ILE A 42 -2.77 -4.82 -9.98
CA ILE A 42 -3.91 -3.91 -10.14
C ILE A 42 -3.71 -2.59 -9.38
N PHE A 43 -2.89 -2.60 -8.34
CA PHE A 43 -2.51 -1.41 -7.59
C PHE A 43 -1.08 -1.57 -7.09
N GLU A 44 -0.30 -0.51 -7.23
CA GLU A 44 1.05 -0.46 -6.70
C GLU A 44 1.34 0.98 -6.26
N GLN A 45 1.73 1.13 -5.00
CA GLN A 45 2.20 2.40 -4.47
C GLN A 45 3.46 2.17 -3.66
N GLN A 46 4.57 2.68 -4.20
CA GLN A 46 5.88 2.68 -3.58
C GLN A 46 6.04 3.92 -2.67
N ASP A 47 7.16 3.98 -1.95
CA ASP A 47 7.59 5.18 -1.22
C ASP A 47 6.60 5.64 -0.13
N ILE A 48 5.98 4.70 0.60
CA ILE A 48 5.00 4.98 1.67
C ILE A 48 5.70 5.26 3.01
N SER A 49 6.66 4.43 3.39
CA SER A 49 7.42 4.59 4.65
C SER A 49 8.83 4.01 4.51
N THR A 50 9.79 4.55 5.26
CA THR A 50 11.13 3.96 5.43
C THR A 50 11.12 2.73 6.35
N ASN A 51 10.00 2.43 7.01
CA ASN A 51 9.84 1.31 7.92
C ASN A 51 8.77 0.34 7.42
N GLU A 52 9.18 -0.89 7.10
CA GLU A 52 8.30 -1.96 6.62
C GLU A 52 7.12 -2.24 7.55
N ILE A 53 7.32 -2.09 8.86
CA ILE A 53 6.27 -2.36 9.87
C ILE A 53 5.06 -1.45 9.65
N ASP A 54 5.26 -0.21 9.21
CA ASP A 54 4.15 0.72 8.95
C ASP A 54 3.33 0.26 7.75
N VAL A 55 3.97 -0.28 6.72
CA VAL A 55 3.28 -0.84 5.55
C VAL A 55 2.55 -2.14 5.91
N ILE A 56 3.15 -3.01 6.73
CA ILE A 56 2.49 -4.24 7.21
C ILE A 56 1.22 -3.91 8.03
N ARG A 57 1.26 -2.85 8.83
CA ARG A 57 0.09 -2.35 9.57
C ARG A 57 -1.00 -1.84 8.63
N LEU A 58 -0.63 -1.04 7.62
CA LEU A 58 -1.55 -0.58 6.58
C LEU A 58 -2.21 -1.75 5.85
N ILE A 59 -1.45 -2.77 5.44
CA ILE A 59 -1.98 -3.98 4.81
C ILE A 59 -2.96 -4.70 5.72
N SER A 60 -2.66 -4.78 7.02
CA SER A 60 -3.53 -5.41 8.01
C SER A 60 -4.84 -4.64 8.19
N LEU A 61 -4.79 -3.31 8.17
CA LEU A 61 -5.97 -2.44 8.17
C LEU A 61 -6.80 -2.65 6.90
N ILE A 62 -6.16 -2.71 5.74
CA ILE A 62 -6.84 -2.92 4.46
C ILE A 62 -7.55 -4.28 4.43
N LYS A 63 -6.87 -5.34 4.86
CA LYS A 63 -7.45 -6.70 4.93
C LYS A 63 -8.59 -6.81 5.94
N GLY A 64 -8.61 -5.97 6.97
CA GLY A 64 -9.64 -5.95 8.00
C GLY A 64 -10.93 -5.20 7.60
N HIS A 65 -10.95 -4.53 6.44
CA HIS A 65 -12.07 -3.69 6.01
C HIS A 65 -12.48 -3.99 4.57
N ASP A 66 -13.76 -3.77 4.28
CA ASP A 66 -14.30 -3.83 2.92
C ASP A 66 -13.99 -2.52 2.19
N ILE A 67 -12.76 -2.43 1.66
CA ILE A 67 -12.27 -1.27 0.91
C ILE A 67 -12.39 -1.55 -0.58
N SER A 68 -12.73 -0.52 -1.33
CA SER A 68 -12.73 -0.54 -2.80
C SER A 68 -11.40 -0.02 -3.37
N LEU A 69 -11.00 -0.50 -4.55
CA LEU A 69 -9.73 -0.12 -5.19
C LEU A 69 -9.59 1.40 -5.38
N ASP A 70 -10.68 2.09 -5.70
CA ASP A 70 -10.70 3.55 -5.89
C ASP A 70 -10.49 4.33 -4.59
N GLN A 71 -10.71 3.71 -3.44
CA GLN A 71 -10.47 4.32 -2.13
C GLN A 71 -9.02 4.18 -1.66
N LEU A 72 -8.25 3.24 -2.21
CA LEU A 72 -6.89 2.94 -1.73
C LEU A 72 -5.94 4.15 -1.74
N PRO A 73 -5.86 4.97 -2.81
CA PRO A 73 -4.96 6.12 -2.79
C PRO A 73 -5.23 7.06 -1.61
N TYR A 74 -6.51 7.32 -1.32
CA TYR A 74 -6.92 8.20 -0.22
C TYR A 74 -6.60 7.59 1.14
N ILE A 75 -6.80 6.29 1.32
CA ILE A 75 -6.48 5.59 2.57
C ILE A 75 -4.96 5.57 2.80
N VAL A 76 -4.17 5.35 1.75
CA VAL A 76 -2.70 5.41 1.84
C VAL A 76 -2.25 6.82 2.21
N GLU A 77 -2.80 7.86 1.57
CA GLU A 77 -2.50 9.27 1.85
C GLU A 77 -2.84 9.66 3.29
N ASP A 78 -4.04 9.31 3.76
CA ASP A 78 -4.49 9.56 5.13
C ASP A 78 -3.61 8.82 6.14
N TYR A 79 -3.23 7.58 5.84
CA TYR A 79 -2.35 6.78 6.70
C TYR A 79 -0.96 7.40 6.81
N VAL A 80 -0.33 7.75 5.68
CA VAL A 80 0.97 8.42 5.65
C VAL A 80 0.90 9.72 6.45
N THR A 81 -0.12 10.53 6.22
CA THR A 81 -0.35 11.78 6.97
C THR A 81 -0.42 11.53 8.48
N SER A 82 -1.11 10.47 8.90
CA SER A 82 -1.22 10.10 10.33
C SER A 82 0.09 9.67 10.99
N LEU A 83 1.06 9.14 10.20
CA LEU A 83 2.37 8.74 10.72
C LEU A 83 3.24 9.94 11.11
N TYR A 84 3.06 11.09 10.44
CA TYR A 84 3.98 12.24 10.54
C TYR A 84 3.39 13.49 11.22
N ILE A 85 2.09 13.49 11.57
CA ILE A 85 1.42 14.60 12.29
C ILE A 85 1.54 14.49 13.83
N SER A 86 2.40 13.62 14.38
CA SER A 86 2.57 13.45 15.83
C SER A 86 3.28 14.60 16.55
#